data_AF-A0AAW9LX69-F1
#
_entry.id   AF-A0AAW9LX69-F1
#
_cell.length_a   1.000
_cell.length_b   1.000
_cell.length_c   1.000
_cell.angle_alpha   90.00
_cell.angle_beta   90.00
_cell.angle_gamma   90.00
#
_symmetry.space_group_name_H-M   'P 1'
#
loop_
_entity.id
_entity.type
_entity.pdbx_description
1 polymer ?
#
loop_
_entity_poly.entity_id
_entity_poly.type
_entity_poly.pdbx_seq_one_letter_code
_entity_poly.pdbx_strand_id
1 'polypeptide(L)' 'MKIDVTPAQIEAIKRLTDDCAAMIGCGNYEADKVWSRNVELIDRMLESNGLSRNFKWEAE' A
#
# COMPACT_ATOMS: atom_id res chain seq x y z
N MET A 1 4.39 10.38 13.61
CA MET A 1 3.24 10.12 14.51
C MET A 1 3.13 8.61 14.65
N LYS A 2 3.05 8.06 15.88
CA LYS A 2 2.86 6.62 16.06
C LYS A 2 1.39 6.27 15.87
N ILE A 3 1.08 5.32 14.99
CA ILE A 3 -0.28 4.81 14.81
C ILE A 3 -0.60 3.79 15.91
N ASP A 4 -1.77 3.93 16.53
CA ASP A 4 -2.29 2.97 17.50
C ASP A 4 -3.32 2.07 16.80
N VAL A 5 -2.82 0.98 16.24
CA VAL A 5 -3.59 0.00 15.48
C VAL A 5 -3.09 -1.39 15.81
N THR A 6 -4.01 -2.35 15.85
CA THR A 6 -3.68 -3.74 16.15
C THR A 6 -2.86 -4.38 15.03
N PRO A 7 -2.11 -5.46 15.33
CA PRO A 7 -1.38 -6.21 14.30
C PRO A 7 -2.28 -6.69 13.14
N ALA A 8 -3.53 -7.08 13.43
CA ALA A 8 -4.47 -7.51 12.40
C ALA A 8 -4.92 -6.36 11.48
N GLN A 9 -5.11 -5.16 12.03
CA GLN A 9 -5.41 -3.96 11.24
C GLN A 9 -4.22 -3.55 10.36
N ILE A 10 -2.99 -3.64 10.89
CA ILE A 10 -1.77 -3.42 10.09
C ILE A 10 -1.72 -4.39 8.91
N GLU A 11 -1.96 -5.67 9.14
CA GLU A 11 -1.97 -6.67 8.07
C GLU A 11 -3.06 -6.40 7.02
N ALA A 12 -4.26 -6.01 7.45
CA ALA A 12 -5.33 -5.62 6.55
C ALA A 12 -4.94 -4.41 5.69
N ILE A 13 -4.31 -3.37 6.28
CA ILE A 13 -3.81 -2.20 5.56
C ILE A 13 -2.77 -2.60 4.52
N LYS A 14 -1.81 -3.47 4.89
CA LYS A 14 -0.76 -3.93 3.97
C LYS A 14 -1.36 -4.62 2.75
N ARG A 15 -2.24 -5.61 2.96
CA ARG A 15 -2.89 -6.35 1.85
C ARG A 15 -3.71 -5.44 0.95
N LEU A 16 -4.53 -4.56 1.53
CA LEU A 16 -5.29 -3.58 0.74
C LEU A 16 -4.37 -2.70 -0.11
N THR A 17 -3.22 -2.29 0.44
CA THR A 17 -2.25 -1.46 -0.29
C THR A 17 -1.57 -2.25 -1.41
N ASP A 18 -1.30 -3.54 -1.19
CA ASP A 18 -0.77 -4.43 -2.24
C ASP A 18 -1.78 -4.62 -3.37
N ASP A 19 -3.06 -4.84 -3.06
CA ASP A 19 -4.14 -4.91 -4.05
C ASP A 19 -4.27 -3.60 -4.84
N CYS A 20 -4.20 -2.45 -4.16
CA CYS A 20 -4.18 -1.12 -4.79
C CYS A 20 -3.02 -0.98 -5.77
N ALA A 21 -1.83 -1.43 -5.37
CA ALA A 21 -0.63 -1.35 -6.19
C ALA A 21 -0.70 -2.27 -7.41
N ALA A 22 -1.32 -3.45 -7.28
CA ALA A 22 -1.51 -4.39 -8.38
C ALA A 22 -2.46 -3.87 -9.46
N MET A 23 -3.37 -2.95 -9.12
CA MET A 23 -4.29 -2.31 -10.06
C MET A 23 -3.67 -1.16 -10.86
N ILE A 24 -2.46 -0.72 -10.52
CA ILE A 24 -1.74 0.35 -11.22
C ILE A 24 -1.26 -0.18 -12.57
N GLY A 25 -1.54 0.55 -13.65
CA GLY A 25 -1.15 0.19 -15.01
C GLY A 25 -2.25 -0.51 -15.81
N CYS A 26 -3.45 -0.67 -15.25
CA CYS A 26 -4.61 -1.27 -15.92
C CYS A 26 -5.32 -0.32 -16.92
N GLY A 27 -4.63 0.71 -17.44
CA GLY A 27 -5.08 1.47 -18.61
C GLY A 27 -5.88 2.76 -18.33
N ASN A 28 -5.99 3.20 -17.08
CA ASN A 28 -6.55 4.51 -16.74
C ASN A 28 -5.50 5.38 -16.04
N TYR A 29 -4.87 6.28 -16.80
CA TYR A 29 -3.77 7.12 -16.32
C TYR A 29 -4.11 7.96 -15.09
N GLU A 30 -5.30 8.57 -15.04
CA GLU A 30 -5.71 9.39 -13.90
C GLU A 30 -5.95 8.52 -12.67
N ALA A 31 -6.53 7.34 -12.84
CA ALA A 31 -6.65 6.38 -11.76
C ALA A 31 -5.26 5.94 -11.27
N ASP A 32 -4.37 5.51 -12.17
CA ASP A 32 -3.01 5.05 -11.84
C ASP A 32 -2.24 6.08 -11.01
N LYS A 33 -2.37 7.37 -11.36
CA LYS A 33 -1.75 8.47 -10.62
C LYS A 33 -2.31 8.60 -9.20
N VAL A 34 -3.63 8.48 -9.03
CA VAL A 34 -4.28 8.52 -7.72
C VAL A 34 -3.88 7.31 -6.86
N TRP A 35 -3.93 6.10 -7.42
CA TRP A 35 -3.53 4.88 -6.71
C TRP A 35 -2.06 4.91 -6.31
N SER A 36 -1.16 5.32 -7.23
CA SER A 36 0.28 5.47 -6.94
C SER A 36 0.52 6.42 -5.76
N ARG A 37 -0.16 7.56 -5.74
CA ARG A 37 -0.05 8.53 -4.64
C ARG A 37 -0.54 7.96 -3.31
N ASN A 38 -1.67 7.25 -3.31
CA ASN A 38 -2.22 6.66 -2.08
C ASN A 38 -1.30 5.58 -1.53
N VAL A 39 -0.77 4.74 -2.41
CA VAL A 39 0.21 3.71 -2.08
C VAL A 39 1.45 4.33 -1.44
N GLU A 40 2.05 5.37 -2.04
CA GLU A 40 3.20 6.06 -1.47
C GLU A 40 2.94 6.67 -0.09
N LEU A 41 1.74 7.23 0.13
CA LEU A 41 1.38 7.81 1.43
C LEU A 41 1.31 6.74 2.52
N ILE A 42 0.75 5.58 2.21
CA ILE A 42 0.67 4.45 3.15
C ILE A 42 2.06 3.87 3.41
N ASP A 43 2.90 3.74 2.38
CA ASP A 43 4.28 3.27 2.54
C ASP A 43 5.08 4.17 3.49
N ARG A 44 5.03 5.50 3.30
CA ARG A 44 5.67 6.45 4.22
C ARG A 44 5.09 6.37 5.63
N MET A 45 3.79 6.15 5.77
CA MET A 45 3.14 5.96 7.07
C MET A 45 3.70 4.70 7.75
N LEU A 46 3.79 3.56 7.05
CA LEU A 46 4.36 2.32 7.58
C LEU A 46 5.83 2.51 7.97
N GLU A 47 6.65 3.09 7.09
CA GLU A 47 8.07 3.34 7.33
C GLU A 47 8.30 4.21 8.57
N SER A 48 7.53 5.30 8.71
CA SER A 48 7.61 6.19 9.88
C SER A 48 7.23 5.50 11.20
N ASN A 49 6.62 4.31 11.13
CA ASN A 49 6.25 3.45 12.24
C ASN A 49 7.15 2.22 12.38
N GLY A 50 8.25 2.13 11.62
CA GLY A 50 9.16 0.98 11.64
C GLY A 50 8.56 -0.29 11.03
N LEU A 51 7.54 -0.13 10.18
CA LEU A 51 6.86 -1.20 9.48
C LEU A 51 7.18 -1.11 7.98
N SER A 52 7.11 -2.23 7.29
CA SER A 52 7.14 -2.30 5.83
C SER A 52 6.13 -3.33 5.33
N ARG A 53 5.73 -3.21 4.07
CA ARG A 53 4.98 -4.26 3.35
C ARG A 53 5.91 -4.93 2.35
N ASN A 54 5.80 -6.26 2.25
CA ASN A 54 6.53 -7.02 1.25
C ASN A 54 5.65 -7.07 0.00
N PHE A 55 5.84 -6.12 -0.91
CA PHE A 55 5.17 -6.19 -2.20
C PHE A 55 5.75 -7.39 -2.98
N LYS A 56 5.06 -8.52 -2.94
CA LYS A 56 5.33 -9.65 -3.84
C LYS A 56 4.43 -9.48 -5.06
N TRP A 57 5.02 -8.93 -6.11
CA TRP A 57 4.49 -9.17 -7.45
C TRP A 57 4.73 -10.64 -7.78
N GLU A 58 3.76 -11.52 -7.51
CA GLU A 58 3.78 -12.86 -8.09
C GLU A 58 3.32 -12.72 -9.54
N ALA A 59 4.28 -12.55 -10.45
CA ALA A 59 4.03 -12.70 -11.88
C ALA A 59 3.70 -14.18 -12.13
N GLU A 60 2.46 -14.46 -12.53
CA GLU A 60 2.10 -15.72 -13.21
C GLU A 60 2.70 -15.78 -14.62
#